data_AF-A0A1D7XJV0-F1
#
_entry.id   AF-A0A1D7XJV0-F1
#
_cell.length_a   1.000
_cell.length_b   1.000
_cell.length_c   1.000
_cell.angle_alpha   90.00
_cell.angle_beta   90.00
_cell.angle_gamma   90.00
#
_symmetry.space_group_name_H-M   'P 1'
#
loop_
_entity.id
_entity.type
_entity.pdbx_description
1 polymer ?
#
loop_
_entity_poly.entity_id
_entity_poly.type
_entity_poly.pdbx_seq_one_letter_code
_entity_poly.pdbx_strand_id
1 'polypeptide(L)'
;MSHLNNSELLLLSNLIYLKLNTFNYNTIRKLVKSLLYKNNLNKAIITNGECGEAVNKKEWLLILKQIQKNNKLSSLKIENIEVDNNGLKTACFIDNYDNVYVVFRGTKTIEEWEDNGEGAYMSDTPEQISALNYINNLKYINITVTGHSKGGNKAKYVALLSDKVDRCVSFDGQGFSNKFIDKYYKKINENKDKILSISAKYDYVNCLLNSVNEEKVYINTPIEKNPLYYHKANIMLDNAGTLREETTPCSFVKIINKFSTSLISELPERHKSFAINSLTDIVELILCDKDLDKNLLQFAKGIIILLEYTKHYNLKLEINLAYNLLKSLSVPFVYWNDFIKIEESNSEIILNNTLLEIKNNEDSIIFKLKKLGLEGEKIATIIQNATNNLILDFQNVN
;
A
#
# COMPACT_ATOMS: atom_id res chain seq x y z
N MET A 1 20.29 -19.71 17.44
CA MET A 1 18.90 -20.13 17.12
C MET A 1 18.23 -19.00 16.34
N SER A 2 17.39 -19.29 15.35
CA SER A 2 16.99 -18.31 14.34
C SER A 2 15.86 -17.38 14.78
N HIS A 3 16.05 -16.07 14.58
CA HIS A 3 15.01 -15.03 14.55
C HIS A 3 13.79 -15.48 13.72
N LEU A 4 12.66 -14.78 13.88
CA LEU A 4 11.51 -15.01 13.01
C LEU A 4 11.92 -14.83 11.53
N ASN A 5 11.49 -15.78 10.70
CA ASN A 5 11.68 -15.72 9.26
C ASN A 5 10.64 -14.78 8.61
N ASN A 6 10.77 -14.54 7.30
CA ASN A 6 9.91 -13.57 6.62
C ASN A 6 8.44 -14.01 6.57
N SER A 7 8.14 -15.31 6.43
CA SER A 7 6.76 -15.84 6.51
C SER A 7 6.13 -15.60 7.89
N GLU A 8 6.91 -15.79 8.96
CA GLU A 8 6.49 -15.56 10.34
C GLU A 8 6.21 -14.08 10.61
N LEU A 9 7.06 -13.18 10.10
CA LEU A 9 6.84 -11.74 10.17
C LEU A 9 5.60 -11.31 9.38
N LEU A 10 5.36 -11.88 8.20
CA LEU A 10 4.14 -11.59 7.42
C LEU A 10 2.86 -12.05 8.13
N LEU A 11 2.88 -13.21 8.79
CA LEU A 11 1.75 -13.67 9.61
C LEU A 11 1.45 -12.72 10.77
N LEU A 12 2.49 -12.15 11.42
CA LEU A 12 2.30 -11.11 12.43
C LEU A 12 1.79 -9.80 11.82
N SER A 13 2.29 -9.40 10.66
CA SER A 13 1.81 -8.24 9.91
C SER A 13 0.37 -8.38 9.43
N ASN A 14 -0.16 -9.60 9.28
CA ASN A 14 -1.60 -9.84 9.15
C ASN A 14 -2.29 -9.68 10.52
N LEU A 15 -1.79 -10.33 11.57
CA LEU A 15 -2.43 -10.35 12.89
C LEU A 15 -2.69 -8.95 13.49
N ILE A 16 -1.80 -7.97 13.25
CA ILE A 16 -1.93 -6.60 13.79
C ILE A 16 -3.17 -5.84 13.29
N TYR A 17 -3.76 -6.25 12.16
CA TYR A 17 -5.00 -5.65 11.65
C TYR A 17 -6.18 -5.92 12.58
N LEU A 18 -6.22 -7.08 13.25
CA LEU A 18 -7.26 -7.42 14.22
C LEU A 18 -7.22 -6.51 15.46
N LYS A 19 -8.36 -6.27 16.10
CA LYS A 19 -8.46 -5.45 17.33
C LYS A 19 -7.86 -6.12 18.57
N LEU A 20 -6.54 -6.28 18.60
CA LEU A 20 -5.80 -7.02 19.63
C LEU A 20 -6.01 -6.46 21.03
N ASN A 21 -6.01 -5.13 21.17
CA ASN A 21 -6.27 -4.39 22.42
C ASN A 21 -7.64 -4.67 23.04
N THR A 22 -8.60 -5.21 22.27
CA THR A 22 -9.91 -5.61 22.80
C THR A 22 -9.82 -6.87 23.66
N PHE A 23 -8.74 -7.65 23.52
CA PHE A 23 -8.57 -8.92 24.18
C PHE A 23 -7.34 -8.87 25.09
N ASN A 24 -7.56 -8.88 26.41
CA ASN A 24 -6.50 -8.85 27.45
C ASN A 24 -5.70 -10.17 27.51
N TYR A 25 -5.06 -10.58 26.41
CA TYR A 25 -4.24 -11.78 26.31
C TYR A 25 -2.76 -11.41 26.17
N ASN A 26 -1.94 -11.99 27.04
CA ASN A 26 -0.50 -11.74 27.09
C ASN A 26 0.34 -12.63 26.18
N THR A 27 -0.27 -13.55 25.40
CA THR A 27 0.44 -14.45 24.50
C THR A 27 -0.37 -14.70 23.23
N ILE A 28 0.31 -14.90 22.10
CA ILE A 28 -0.34 -15.21 20.82
C ILE A 28 -1.18 -16.48 20.93
N ARG A 29 -0.70 -17.53 21.59
CA ARG A 29 -1.45 -18.78 21.77
C ARG A 29 -2.84 -18.56 22.39
N LYS A 30 -2.94 -17.73 23.44
CA LYS A 30 -4.22 -17.47 24.12
C LYS A 30 -5.15 -16.62 23.24
N LEU A 31 -4.60 -15.57 22.63
CA LEU A 31 -5.32 -14.71 21.68
C LEU A 31 -5.90 -15.53 20.53
N VAL A 32 -5.06 -16.27 19.80
CA VAL A 32 -5.46 -17.06 18.63
C VAL A 32 -6.48 -18.14 18.98
N LYS A 33 -6.29 -18.87 20.10
CA LYS A 33 -7.31 -19.82 20.59
C LYS A 33 -8.65 -19.14 20.87
N SER A 34 -8.63 -17.92 21.42
CA SER A 34 -9.86 -17.17 21.66
C SER A 34 -10.55 -16.77 20.37
N LEU A 35 -9.80 -16.31 19.37
CA LEU A 35 -10.34 -15.91 18.07
C LEU A 35 -10.95 -17.10 17.32
N LEU A 36 -10.26 -18.25 17.32
CA LEU A 36 -10.69 -19.47 16.63
C LEU A 36 -11.88 -20.17 17.30
N TYR A 37 -11.89 -20.26 18.64
CA TYR A 37 -12.78 -21.21 19.33
C TYR A 37 -13.74 -20.57 20.34
N LYS A 38 -13.60 -19.27 20.65
CA LYS A 38 -14.49 -18.56 21.59
C LYS A 38 -15.37 -17.52 20.89
N ASN A 39 -15.60 -17.67 19.59
CA ASN A 39 -16.40 -16.77 18.75
C ASN A 39 -15.96 -15.29 18.80
N ASN A 40 -14.68 -15.03 19.11
CA ASN A 40 -14.14 -13.67 19.22
C ASN A 40 -13.63 -13.10 17.90
N LEU A 41 -13.47 -13.93 16.85
CA LEU A 41 -13.04 -13.44 15.53
C LEU A 41 -13.98 -12.36 14.99
N ASN A 42 -15.30 -12.53 15.11
CA ASN A 42 -16.26 -11.54 14.65
C ASN A 42 -16.03 -10.17 15.34
N LYS A 43 -15.73 -10.17 16.64
CA LYS A 43 -15.42 -8.92 17.38
C LYS A 43 -14.10 -8.30 16.91
N ALA A 44 -13.13 -9.13 16.55
CA ALA A 44 -11.80 -8.70 16.15
C ALA A 44 -11.75 -8.07 14.75
N ILE A 45 -12.66 -8.47 13.85
CA ILE A 45 -12.75 -8.01 12.45
C ILE A 45 -13.81 -6.91 12.24
N ILE A 46 -14.59 -6.53 13.26
CA ILE A 46 -15.60 -5.48 13.11
C ILE A 46 -14.91 -4.13 12.91
N THR A 47 -15.19 -3.50 11.77
CA THR A 47 -14.57 -2.25 11.32
C THR A 47 -15.43 -1.02 11.64
N ASN A 48 -16.08 -0.93 12.81
CA ASN A 48 -16.90 0.25 13.15
C ASN A 48 -16.08 1.55 12.97
N GLY A 49 -16.40 2.35 11.94
CA GLY A 49 -15.66 3.57 11.57
C GLY A 49 -14.33 3.36 10.81
N GLU A 50 -13.93 2.12 10.55
CA GLU A 50 -12.73 1.74 9.78
C GLU A 50 -13.13 1.12 8.43
N CYS A 51 -12.25 1.25 7.45
CA CYS A 51 -12.40 0.65 6.14
C CYS A 51 -12.51 -0.88 6.19
N GLY A 52 -13.32 -1.46 5.30
CA GLY A 52 -13.44 -2.91 5.14
C GLY A 52 -12.09 -3.58 4.91
N GLU A 53 -11.94 -4.84 5.36
CA GLU A 53 -10.78 -5.65 4.97
C GLU A 53 -11.10 -6.39 3.68
N ALA A 54 -10.19 -6.36 2.72
CA ALA A 54 -10.26 -7.27 1.58
C ALA A 54 -10.15 -8.75 2.03
N VAL A 55 -9.53 -8.99 3.19
CA VAL A 55 -9.39 -10.30 3.83
C VAL A 55 -10.74 -10.72 4.43
N ASN A 56 -11.34 -11.77 3.87
CA ASN A 56 -12.62 -12.27 4.36
C ASN A 56 -12.44 -13.21 5.57
N LYS A 57 -13.56 -13.53 6.24
CA LYS A 57 -13.56 -14.39 7.43
C LYS A 57 -12.91 -15.77 7.21
N LYS A 58 -13.04 -16.37 6.02
CA LYS A 58 -12.41 -17.68 5.73
C LYS A 58 -10.88 -17.53 5.63
N GLU A 59 -10.41 -16.47 5.00
CA GLU A 59 -8.97 -16.13 4.95
C GLU A 59 -8.42 -15.91 6.36
N TRP A 60 -9.15 -15.18 7.23
CA TRP A 60 -8.75 -15.01 8.62
C TRP A 60 -8.65 -16.32 9.41
N LEU A 61 -9.60 -17.23 9.22
CA LEU A 61 -9.55 -18.55 9.86
C LEU A 61 -8.34 -19.36 9.39
N LEU A 62 -7.91 -19.19 8.13
CA LEU A 62 -6.69 -19.83 7.61
C LEU A 62 -5.43 -19.24 8.27
N ILE A 63 -5.29 -17.91 8.26
CA ILE A 63 -4.16 -17.19 8.88
C ILE A 63 -4.03 -17.57 10.36
N LEU A 64 -5.13 -17.56 11.12
CA LEU A 64 -5.11 -17.91 12.54
C LEU A 64 -4.72 -19.37 12.78
N LYS A 65 -5.12 -20.30 11.90
CA LYS A 65 -4.69 -21.71 11.97
C LYS A 65 -3.20 -21.85 11.65
N GLN A 66 -2.67 -21.08 10.70
CA GLN A 66 -1.24 -21.07 10.38
C GLN A 66 -0.43 -20.57 11.60
N ILE A 67 -0.85 -19.46 12.22
CA ILE A 67 -0.23 -18.95 13.46
C ILE A 67 -0.32 -19.97 14.60
N GLN A 68 -1.47 -20.62 14.77
CA GLN A 68 -1.65 -21.64 15.82
C GLN A 68 -0.71 -22.84 15.65
N LYS A 69 -0.45 -23.27 14.41
CA LYS A 69 0.45 -24.40 14.10
C LYS A 69 1.92 -24.02 14.21
N ASN A 70 2.27 -22.74 14.09
CA ASN A 70 3.63 -22.27 14.23
C ASN A 70 4.01 -22.14 15.73
N ASN A 71 4.92 -22.99 16.19
CA ASN A 71 5.36 -23.02 17.59
C ASN A 71 6.11 -21.74 18.02
N LYS A 72 6.92 -21.14 17.13
CA LYS A 72 7.63 -19.89 17.42
C LYS A 72 6.62 -18.77 17.65
N LEU A 73 5.71 -18.54 16.70
CA LEU A 73 4.68 -17.51 16.81
C LEU A 73 3.77 -17.73 18.02
N SER A 74 3.28 -18.95 18.22
CA SER A 74 2.39 -19.26 19.34
C SER A 74 3.03 -19.01 20.71
N SER A 75 4.37 -19.06 20.81
CA SER A 75 5.08 -18.81 22.07
C SER A 75 5.29 -17.32 22.39
N LEU A 76 5.07 -16.42 21.42
CA LEU A 76 5.33 -14.99 21.60
C LEU A 76 4.43 -14.38 22.66
N LYS A 77 5.03 -13.57 23.53
CA LYS A 77 4.33 -12.62 24.42
C LYS A 77 3.88 -11.42 23.61
N ILE A 78 2.78 -10.79 24.04
CA ILE A 78 2.26 -9.55 23.46
C ILE A 78 2.38 -8.46 24.50
N GLU A 79 3.07 -7.37 24.16
CA GLU A 79 3.31 -6.22 25.02
C GLU A 79 3.17 -4.89 24.26
N ASN A 80 3.02 -3.78 25.00
CA ASN A 80 3.02 -2.41 24.47
C ASN A 80 2.15 -2.22 23.22
N ILE A 81 0.90 -2.69 23.28
CA ILE A 81 -0.07 -2.43 22.22
C ILE A 81 -0.43 -0.95 22.30
N GLU A 82 -0.07 -0.20 21.26
CA GLU A 82 -0.41 1.22 21.11
C GLU A 82 -1.46 1.35 20.02
N VAL A 83 -2.51 2.13 20.32
CA VAL A 83 -3.50 2.58 19.35
C VAL A 83 -3.74 4.06 19.64
N ASP A 84 -3.26 4.94 18.78
CA ASP A 84 -3.52 6.37 18.91
C ASP A 84 -4.77 6.80 18.14
N ASN A 85 -5.20 8.04 18.38
CA ASN A 85 -6.37 8.62 17.70
C ASN A 85 -6.07 9.08 16.27
N ASN A 86 -4.81 9.04 15.84
CA ASN A 86 -4.33 9.56 14.56
C ASN A 86 -3.98 8.44 13.59
N GLY A 87 -4.31 7.19 13.89
CA GLY A 87 -4.11 6.06 13.00
C GLY A 87 -3.01 5.07 13.37
N LEU A 88 -2.06 5.43 14.26
CA LEU A 88 -1.00 4.51 14.67
C LEU A 88 -1.60 3.32 15.40
N LYS A 89 -1.34 2.12 14.89
CA LYS A 89 -1.54 0.87 15.61
C LYS A 89 -0.31 -0.01 15.52
N THR A 90 0.24 -0.38 16.67
CA THR A 90 1.47 -1.17 16.76
C THR A 90 1.49 -2.03 18.03
N ALA A 91 2.32 -3.08 18.04
CA ALA A 91 2.54 -3.92 19.20
C ALA A 91 3.93 -4.54 19.20
N CYS A 92 4.44 -4.83 20.40
CA CYS A 92 5.63 -5.65 20.60
C CYS A 92 5.24 -7.12 20.73
N PHE A 93 5.91 -7.98 19.96
CA PHE A 93 5.88 -9.42 20.14
C PHE A 93 7.26 -9.89 20.58
N ILE A 94 7.32 -10.66 21.67
CA ILE A 94 8.60 -10.98 22.33
C ILE A 94 8.71 -12.50 22.46
N ASP A 95 9.82 -13.06 21.98
CA ASP A 95 10.07 -14.49 22.13
C ASP A 95 10.69 -14.85 23.49
N ASN A 96 10.96 -16.13 23.71
CA ASN A 96 11.52 -16.62 24.97
C ASN A 96 13.01 -16.29 25.15
N TYR A 97 13.64 -15.66 24.17
CA TYR A 97 15.04 -15.24 24.16
C TYR A 97 15.17 -13.72 24.17
N ASP A 98 14.08 -13.01 24.49
CA ASP A 98 13.98 -11.55 24.52
C ASP A 98 14.24 -10.86 23.17
N ASN A 99 14.14 -11.58 22.04
CA ASN A 99 14.08 -10.91 20.74
C ASN A 99 12.74 -10.19 20.60
N VAL A 100 12.79 -8.94 20.14
CA VAL A 100 11.62 -8.05 20.06
C VAL A 100 11.27 -7.79 18.60
N TYR A 101 10.01 -8.06 18.27
CA TYR A 101 9.41 -7.82 16.97
C TYR A 101 8.33 -6.76 17.11
N VAL A 102 8.55 -5.58 16.55
CA VAL A 102 7.54 -4.50 16.51
C VAL A 102 6.82 -4.55 15.18
N VAL A 103 5.49 -4.61 15.24
CA VAL A 103 4.64 -4.75 14.05
C VAL A 103 3.74 -3.54 13.92
N PHE A 104 3.89 -2.78 12.83
CA PHE A 104 3.03 -1.66 12.51
C PHE A 104 1.88 -2.09 11.60
N ARG A 105 0.66 -1.68 11.93
CA ARG A 105 -0.51 -1.82 11.05
C ARG A 105 -0.38 -0.85 9.86
N GLY A 106 -0.87 -1.28 8.70
CA GLY A 106 -1.19 -0.38 7.59
C GLY A 106 -2.57 0.25 7.72
N THR A 107 -3.00 0.91 6.65
CA THR A 107 -4.15 1.84 6.64
C THR A 107 -5.52 1.20 6.92
N LYS A 108 -6.29 1.84 7.80
CA LYS A 108 -7.65 1.49 8.21
C LYS A 108 -8.55 2.69 8.52
N THR A 109 -7.98 3.80 9.00
CA THR A 109 -8.72 5.03 9.36
C THR A 109 -8.56 6.12 8.30
N ILE A 110 -9.40 7.15 8.38
CA ILE A 110 -9.34 8.33 7.50
C ILE A 110 -7.98 9.03 7.65
N GLU A 111 -7.47 9.13 8.88
CA GLU A 111 -6.17 9.73 9.17
C GLU A 111 -5.02 8.94 8.52
N GLU A 112 -5.08 7.60 8.53
CA GLU A 112 -4.09 6.75 7.85
C GLU A 112 -4.15 6.90 6.32
N TRP A 113 -5.30 7.27 5.76
CA TRP A 113 -5.44 7.58 4.33
C TRP A 113 -4.88 8.97 4.02
N GLU A 114 -5.20 9.98 4.81
CA GLU A 114 -4.62 11.32 4.67
C GLU A 114 -3.07 11.27 4.73
N ASP A 115 -2.51 10.53 5.69
CA ASP A 115 -1.07 10.36 5.87
C ASP A 115 -0.41 9.60 4.69
N ASN A 116 -1.15 8.74 3.96
CA ASN A 116 -0.67 8.15 2.72
C ASN A 116 -0.45 9.21 1.62
N GLY A 117 -1.39 10.14 1.49
CA GLY A 117 -1.31 11.26 0.55
C GLY A 117 -0.15 12.20 0.90
N GLU A 118 -0.02 12.56 2.18
CA GLU A 118 1.09 13.37 2.70
C GLU A 118 2.46 12.76 2.42
N GLY A 119 2.57 11.42 2.48
CA GLY A 119 3.80 10.69 2.21
C GLY A 119 4.40 10.96 0.81
N ALA A 120 3.60 11.47 -0.13
CA ALA A 120 4.06 11.82 -1.46
C ALA A 120 4.75 13.19 -1.55
N TYR A 121 4.49 14.12 -0.61
CA TYR A 121 4.98 15.50 -0.69
C TYR A 121 5.58 16.05 0.61
N MET A 122 5.47 15.36 1.74
CA MET A 122 6.10 15.71 3.02
C MET A 122 7.38 14.93 3.23
N SER A 123 8.33 15.51 3.96
CA SER A 123 9.54 14.78 4.38
C SER A 123 9.19 13.79 5.50
N ASP A 124 8.50 14.23 6.54
CA ASP A 124 8.05 13.37 7.64
C ASP A 124 6.54 13.53 7.78
N THR A 125 5.80 12.43 7.72
CA THR A 125 4.36 12.45 8.00
C THR A 125 4.09 12.31 9.51
N PRO A 126 2.94 12.78 10.03
CA PRO A 126 2.56 12.61 11.42
C PRO A 126 2.69 11.17 11.93
N GLU A 127 2.25 10.17 11.16
CA GLU A 127 2.36 8.77 11.57
C GLU A 127 3.78 8.22 11.55
N GLN A 128 4.63 8.67 10.62
CA GLN A 128 6.04 8.31 10.60
C GLN A 128 6.72 8.81 11.89
N ILE A 129 6.44 10.06 12.28
CA ILE A 129 6.95 10.66 13.53
C ILE A 129 6.40 9.89 14.75
N SER A 130 5.10 9.58 14.77
CA SER A 130 4.47 8.80 15.84
C SER A 130 5.13 7.42 16.00
N ALA A 131 5.37 6.71 14.88
CA ALA A 131 6.06 5.43 14.86
C ALA A 131 7.50 5.50 15.39
N LEU A 132 8.26 6.54 15.01
CA LEU A 132 9.62 6.76 15.49
C LEU A 132 9.66 7.09 16.99
N ASN A 133 8.74 7.93 17.46
CA ASN A 133 8.59 8.23 18.87
C ASN A 133 8.24 6.98 19.69
N TYR A 134 7.33 6.14 19.19
CA TYR A 134 7.00 4.86 19.80
C TYR A 134 8.25 3.99 19.96
N ILE A 135 9.02 3.75 18.89
CA ILE A 135 10.25 2.95 18.93
C ILE A 135 11.27 3.54 19.91
N ASN A 136 11.50 4.85 19.85
CA ASN A 136 12.49 5.51 20.69
C ASN A 136 12.13 5.49 22.17
N ASN A 137 10.84 5.40 22.53
CA ASN A 137 10.37 5.30 23.91
C ASN A 137 10.36 3.86 24.47
N LEU A 138 10.50 2.83 23.62
CA LEU A 138 10.61 1.45 24.10
C LEU A 138 11.90 1.25 24.90
N LYS A 139 11.84 0.42 25.94
CA LYS A 139 13.03 0.00 26.71
C LYS A 139 13.97 -0.94 25.92
N TYR A 140 13.55 -1.41 24.76
CA TYR A 140 14.22 -2.43 23.96
C TYR A 140 15.27 -1.83 23.03
N ILE A 141 16.29 -2.62 22.72
CA ILE A 141 17.30 -2.37 21.69
C ILE A 141 17.33 -3.57 20.74
N ASN A 142 18.02 -3.45 19.61
CA ASN A 142 18.17 -4.52 18.61
C ASN A 142 16.83 -5.07 18.11
N ILE A 143 15.91 -4.15 17.82
CA ILE A 143 14.52 -4.44 17.47
C ILE A 143 14.44 -4.86 16.00
N THR A 144 13.66 -5.90 15.72
CA THR A 144 13.16 -6.19 14.36
C THR A 144 11.83 -5.49 14.16
N VAL A 145 11.72 -4.66 13.13
CA VAL A 145 10.47 -3.99 12.76
C VAL A 145 9.86 -4.61 11.51
N THR A 146 8.54 -4.66 11.43
CA THR A 146 7.83 -5.17 10.26
C THR A 146 6.47 -4.50 10.11
N GLY A 147 5.89 -4.58 8.92
CA GLY A 147 4.56 -4.08 8.64
C GLY A 147 4.17 -4.30 7.18
N HIS A 148 2.88 -4.17 6.92
CA HIS A 148 2.31 -4.25 5.57
C HIS A 148 1.77 -2.89 5.12
N SER A 149 1.84 -2.58 3.82
CA SER A 149 1.30 -1.34 3.26
C SER A 149 1.92 -0.10 3.95
N LYS A 150 1.11 0.84 4.44
CA LYS A 150 1.59 1.94 5.29
C LYS A 150 2.39 1.49 6.52
N GLY A 151 2.08 0.32 7.08
CA GLY A 151 2.87 -0.29 8.15
C GLY A 151 4.29 -0.65 7.70
N GLY A 152 4.47 -1.08 6.45
CA GLY A 152 5.78 -1.31 5.85
C GLY A 152 6.56 -0.01 5.66
N ASN A 153 5.89 1.07 5.25
CA ASN A 153 6.49 2.40 5.19
C ASN A 153 6.95 2.91 6.57
N LYS A 154 6.10 2.80 7.60
CA LYS A 154 6.45 3.12 9.00
C LYS A 154 7.66 2.30 9.48
N ALA A 155 7.68 0.98 9.19
CA ALA A 155 8.80 0.11 9.53
C ALA A 155 10.12 0.56 8.87
N LYS A 156 10.09 0.90 7.57
CA LYS A 156 11.26 1.44 6.87
C LYS A 156 11.72 2.77 7.48
N TYR A 157 10.79 3.68 7.73
CA TYR A 157 11.09 4.99 8.31
C TYR A 157 11.84 4.87 9.64
N VAL A 158 11.34 4.04 10.57
CA VAL A 158 12.00 3.86 11.87
C VAL A 158 13.33 3.11 11.77
N ALA A 159 13.48 2.20 10.81
CA ALA A 159 14.76 1.49 10.58
C ALA A 159 15.88 2.43 10.11
N LEU A 160 15.51 3.46 9.35
CA LEU A 160 16.45 4.46 8.85
C LEU A 160 16.86 5.49 9.91
N LEU A 161 15.99 5.79 10.86
CA LEU A 161 16.14 6.94 11.76
C LEU A 161 16.35 6.58 13.23
N SER A 162 16.05 5.36 13.67
CA SER A 162 16.28 4.91 15.04
C SER A 162 17.49 3.97 15.12
N ASP A 163 18.40 4.25 16.04
CA ASP A 163 19.54 3.39 16.36
C ASP A 163 19.12 2.12 17.13
N LYS A 164 17.84 2.00 17.53
CA LYS A 164 17.31 0.80 18.20
C LYS A 164 16.91 -0.32 17.25
N VAL A 165 16.86 -0.05 15.94
CA VAL A 165 16.36 -0.99 14.93
C VAL A 165 17.54 -1.58 14.16
N ASP A 166 17.62 -2.91 14.15
CA ASP A 166 18.69 -3.66 13.48
C ASP A 166 18.21 -4.36 12.20
N ARG A 167 16.91 -4.63 12.11
CA ARG A 167 16.32 -5.34 10.97
C ARG A 167 14.92 -4.84 10.68
N CYS A 168 14.63 -4.65 9.40
CA CYS A 168 13.32 -4.28 8.90
C CYS A 168 12.90 -5.22 7.77
N VAL A 169 11.68 -5.76 7.86
CA VAL A 169 11.03 -6.43 6.74
C VAL A 169 9.74 -5.70 6.40
N SER A 170 9.69 -5.12 5.21
CA SER A 170 8.55 -4.31 4.73
C SER A 170 7.76 -5.10 3.69
N PHE A 171 6.47 -5.34 3.93
CA PHE A 171 5.59 -6.06 3.01
C PHE A 171 4.72 -5.09 2.22
N ASP A 172 4.84 -5.07 0.89
CA ASP A 172 4.09 -4.16 0.00
C ASP A 172 4.07 -2.69 0.49
N GLY A 173 5.15 -2.25 1.13
CA GLY A 173 5.21 -0.92 1.74
C GLY A 173 5.63 0.16 0.75
N GLN A 174 4.82 1.23 0.65
CA GLN A 174 5.12 2.38 -0.21
C GLN A 174 6.48 3.04 0.12
N GLY A 175 7.06 3.70 -0.87
CA GLY A 175 8.30 4.48 -0.76
C GLY A 175 8.12 5.82 -0.04
N PHE A 176 8.99 6.77 -0.35
CA PHE A 176 9.03 8.10 0.28
C PHE A 176 9.05 9.24 -0.74
N SER A 177 8.62 10.43 -0.32
CA SER A 177 8.70 11.64 -1.16
C SER A 177 10.15 12.02 -1.49
N ASN A 178 10.33 12.84 -2.54
CA ASN A 178 11.65 13.43 -2.84
C ASN A 178 12.19 14.22 -1.65
N LYS A 179 11.34 14.97 -0.93
CA LYS A 179 11.75 15.76 0.24
C LYS A 179 12.32 14.87 1.36
N PHE A 180 11.79 13.66 1.56
CA PHE A 180 12.35 12.70 2.51
C PHE A 180 13.72 12.19 2.04
N ILE A 181 13.82 11.78 0.77
CA ILE A 181 15.08 11.29 0.19
C ILE A 181 16.19 12.33 0.34
N ASP A 182 15.89 13.59 0.00
CA ASP A 182 16.85 14.70 0.10
C ASP A 182 17.24 14.98 1.56
N LYS A 183 16.25 15.04 2.46
CA LYS A 183 16.47 15.34 3.88
C LYS A 183 17.33 14.27 4.57
N TYR A 184 17.08 12.99 4.27
CA TYR A 184 17.68 11.87 4.98
C TYR A 184 18.71 11.09 4.15
N TYR A 185 19.20 11.65 3.05
CA TYR A 185 20.17 10.99 2.15
C TYR A 185 21.32 10.27 2.88
N LYS A 186 21.92 10.92 3.89
CA LYS A 186 23.01 10.33 4.69
C LYS A 186 22.51 9.13 5.52
N LYS A 187 21.41 9.29 6.25
CA LYS A 187 20.82 8.23 7.08
C LYS A 187 20.33 7.05 6.24
N ILE A 188 19.80 7.31 5.05
CA ILE A 188 19.44 6.30 4.06
C ILE A 188 20.66 5.45 3.69
N ASN A 189 21.75 6.09 3.28
CA ASN A 189 22.96 5.35 2.90
C ASN A 189 23.59 4.56 4.06
N GLU A 190 23.47 5.07 5.29
CA GLU A 190 23.96 4.37 6.49
C GLU A 190 23.11 3.15 6.88
N ASN A 191 21.79 3.19 6.64
CA ASN A 191 20.85 2.24 7.25
C ASN A 191 20.00 1.43 6.27
N LYS A 192 20.04 1.70 4.96
CA LYS A 192 19.21 0.99 3.96
C LYS A 192 19.43 -0.53 3.96
N ASP A 193 20.63 -1.00 4.30
CA ASP A 193 20.98 -2.42 4.31
C ASP A 193 20.30 -3.19 5.46
N LYS A 194 19.66 -2.49 6.41
CA LYS A 194 18.79 -3.10 7.43
C LYS A 194 17.45 -3.54 6.87
N ILE A 195 17.09 -3.08 5.67
CA ILE A 195 15.73 -3.15 5.11
C ILE A 195 15.68 -4.20 4.00
N LEU A 196 14.76 -5.14 4.16
CA LEU A 196 14.30 -6.02 3.09
C LEU A 196 12.84 -5.68 2.75
N SER A 197 12.59 -5.30 1.51
CA SER A 197 11.23 -5.12 0.98
C SER A 197 10.78 -6.41 0.27
N ILE A 198 9.64 -6.95 0.66
CA ILE A 198 9.03 -8.15 0.05
C ILE A 198 7.67 -7.75 -0.52
N SER A 199 7.46 -8.04 -1.81
CA SER A 199 6.25 -7.56 -2.50
C SER A 199 5.57 -8.63 -3.33
N ALA A 200 4.24 -8.58 -3.39
CA ALA A 200 3.49 -9.39 -4.33
C ALA A 200 3.78 -8.95 -5.78
N LYS A 201 3.89 -9.92 -6.71
CA LYS A 201 4.29 -9.69 -8.12
C LYS A 201 3.51 -8.56 -8.80
N TYR A 202 2.20 -8.51 -8.59
CA TYR A 202 1.29 -7.52 -9.21
C TYR A 202 0.73 -6.51 -8.21
N ASP A 203 1.38 -6.34 -7.06
CA ASP A 203 0.98 -5.31 -6.12
C ASP A 203 1.23 -3.91 -6.71
N TYR A 204 0.29 -3.00 -6.48
CA TYR A 204 0.31 -1.64 -7.03
C TYR A 204 0.79 -0.59 -6.03
N VAL A 205 1.05 -0.96 -4.77
CA VAL A 205 1.45 -0.03 -3.70
C VAL A 205 2.96 -0.01 -3.51
N ASN A 206 3.63 -1.15 -3.58
CA ASN A 206 5.08 -1.28 -3.38
C ASN A 206 5.91 -0.42 -4.34
N CYS A 207 5.37 -0.14 -5.53
CA CYS A 207 6.04 0.68 -6.52
C CYS A 207 5.87 2.18 -6.25
N LEU A 208 4.87 2.59 -5.46
CA LEU A 208 4.58 4.01 -5.24
C LEU A 208 5.73 4.72 -4.54
N LEU A 209 6.00 5.95 -4.99
CA LEU A 209 7.01 6.86 -4.45
C LEU A 209 8.45 6.34 -4.59
N ASN A 210 9.42 6.99 -3.94
CA ASN A 210 10.82 6.64 -4.11
C ASN A 210 11.25 5.50 -3.17
N SER A 211 11.94 4.52 -3.74
CA SER A 211 12.73 3.55 -2.98
C SER A 211 13.90 4.24 -2.28
N VAL A 212 14.38 3.64 -1.19
CA VAL A 212 15.63 4.04 -0.53
C VAL A 212 16.82 3.19 -1.00
N ASN A 213 16.67 2.52 -2.15
CA ASN A 213 17.61 1.55 -2.71
C ASN A 213 17.90 0.37 -1.77
N GLU A 214 16.86 -0.07 -1.05
CA GLU A 214 16.88 -1.28 -0.23
C GLU A 214 16.82 -2.56 -1.08
N GLU A 215 17.15 -3.71 -0.46
CA GLU A 215 16.96 -5.02 -1.09
C GLU A 215 15.47 -5.29 -1.34
N LYS A 216 15.14 -5.86 -2.51
CA LYS A 216 13.75 -6.18 -2.90
C LYS A 216 13.61 -7.62 -3.37
N VAL A 217 12.63 -8.31 -2.82
CA VAL A 217 12.19 -9.64 -3.25
C VAL A 217 10.74 -9.57 -3.70
N TYR A 218 10.42 -10.24 -4.81
CA TYR A 218 9.07 -10.32 -5.32
C TYR A 218 8.54 -11.75 -5.18
N ILE A 219 7.28 -11.88 -4.78
CA ILE A 219 6.64 -13.15 -4.47
C ILE A 219 5.53 -13.39 -5.48
N ASN A 220 5.51 -14.60 -6.06
CA ASN A 220 4.47 -14.99 -6.99
C ASN A 220 3.11 -15.11 -6.27
N THR A 221 2.04 -14.75 -6.96
CA THR A 221 0.68 -14.74 -6.40
C THR A 221 -0.30 -15.49 -7.30
N PRO A 222 -1.38 -16.07 -6.76
CA PRO A 222 -2.51 -16.49 -7.57
C PRO A 222 -3.05 -15.33 -8.41
N ILE A 223 -3.58 -15.64 -9.59
CA ILE A 223 -4.25 -14.65 -10.43
C ILE A 223 -5.59 -14.28 -9.80
N GLU A 224 -5.77 -13.01 -9.50
CA GLU A 224 -6.97 -12.43 -8.93
C GLU A 224 -7.77 -11.69 -10.00
N LYS A 225 -9.10 -11.81 -9.94
CA LYS A 225 -10.01 -11.05 -10.81
C LYS A 225 -10.11 -9.58 -10.41
N ASN A 226 -9.97 -9.29 -9.11
CA ASN A 226 -10.01 -7.96 -8.56
C ASN A 226 -8.56 -7.48 -8.31
N PRO A 227 -8.08 -6.46 -9.05
CA PRO A 227 -6.75 -5.88 -8.86
C PRO A 227 -6.43 -5.47 -7.42
N LEU A 228 -7.44 -5.05 -6.66
CA LEU A 228 -7.26 -4.62 -5.26
C LEU A 228 -6.79 -5.77 -4.36
N TYR A 229 -7.01 -7.02 -4.75
CA TYR A 229 -6.61 -8.19 -3.96
C TYR A 229 -5.12 -8.51 -4.05
N TYR A 230 -4.39 -7.96 -5.03
CA TYR A 230 -2.94 -8.08 -5.07
C TYR A 230 -2.24 -7.37 -3.91
N HIS A 231 -2.92 -6.42 -3.27
CA HIS A 231 -2.42 -5.71 -2.08
C HIS A 231 -2.85 -6.37 -0.74
N LYS A 232 -3.33 -7.61 -0.77
CA LYS A 232 -3.60 -8.36 0.45
C LYS A 232 -2.30 -8.96 0.97
N ALA A 233 -1.90 -8.63 2.19
CA ALA A 233 -0.72 -9.24 2.83
C ALA A 233 -0.71 -10.79 2.76
N ASN A 234 -1.86 -11.44 2.93
CA ASN A 234 -1.95 -12.91 2.90
C ASN A 234 -1.87 -13.53 1.50
N ILE A 235 -1.89 -12.76 0.41
CA ILE A 235 -1.80 -13.31 -0.95
C ILE A 235 -0.43 -13.95 -1.22
N MET A 236 0.61 -13.41 -0.58
CA MET A 236 1.99 -13.91 -0.66
C MET A 236 2.20 -15.21 0.13
N LEU A 237 1.22 -15.66 0.93
CA LEU A 237 1.31 -16.88 1.72
C LEU A 237 0.64 -18.06 1.00
N ASP A 238 1.28 -19.23 1.08
CA ASP A 238 0.70 -20.51 0.72
C ASP A 238 -0.27 -21.03 1.80
N ASN A 239 -0.80 -22.24 1.61
CA ASN A 239 -1.72 -22.86 2.57
C ASN A 239 -1.03 -23.27 3.90
N ALA A 240 0.30 -23.44 3.91
CA ALA A 240 1.08 -23.75 5.09
C ALA A 240 1.44 -22.50 5.91
N GLY A 241 1.26 -21.30 5.36
CA GLY A 241 1.66 -20.04 5.98
C GLY A 241 3.12 -19.70 5.71
N THR A 242 3.67 -20.22 4.60
CA THR A 242 4.99 -19.90 4.09
C THR A 242 4.85 -18.92 2.93
N LEU A 243 5.80 -17.99 2.77
CA LEU A 243 5.91 -17.21 1.54
C LEU A 243 5.92 -18.14 0.33
N ARG A 244 5.18 -17.76 -0.72
CA ARG A 244 5.21 -18.43 -2.02
C ARG A 244 6.58 -18.22 -2.68
N GLU A 245 6.76 -18.89 -3.80
CA GLU A 245 8.00 -18.82 -4.57
C GLU A 245 8.34 -17.39 -5.01
N GLU A 246 9.63 -17.08 -4.94
CA GLU A 246 10.15 -15.81 -5.45
C GLU A 246 10.01 -15.75 -6.97
N THR A 247 9.84 -14.53 -7.49
CA THR A 247 9.66 -14.25 -8.90
C THR A 247 10.41 -12.98 -9.28
N THR A 248 10.49 -12.71 -10.59
CA THR A 248 11.03 -11.46 -11.09
C THR A 248 10.02 -10.32 -10.91
N PRO A 249 10.48 -9.08 -10.72
CA PRO A 249 9.59 -7.93 -10.67
C PRO A 249 8.76 -7.82 -11.95
N CYS A 250 7.48 -7.52 -11.80
CA CYS A 250 6.60 -7.31 -12.94
C CYS A 250 6.93 -6.00 -13.67
N SER A 251 7.03 -6.08 -14.99
CA SER A 251 7.47 -4.95 -15.82
C SER A 251 6.44 -3.81 -15.85
N PHE A 252 5.16 -4.13 -16.05
CA PHE A 252 4.11 -3.14 -16.22
C PHE A 252 3.88 -2.32 -14.94
N VAL A 253 4.04 -2.93 -13.76
CA VAL A 253 3.88 -2.23 -12.46
C VAL A 253 4.88 -1.07 -12.37
N LYS A 254 6.12 -1.28 -12.84
CA LYS A 254 7.14 -0.22 -12.90
C LYS A 254 6.77 0.87 -13.90
N ILE A 255 6.25 0.49 -15.06
CA ILE A 255 5.85 1.42 -16.12
C ILE A 255 4.69 2.30 -15.64
N ILE A 256 3.66 1.70 -15.03
CA ILE A 256 2.51 2.44 -14.48
C ILE A 256 2.96 3.39 -13.37
N ASN A 257 3.86 2.94 -12.49
CA ASN A 257 4.39 3.82 -11.45
C ASN A 257 5.17 5.01 -12.03
N LYS A 258 5.97 4.79 -13.07
CA LYS A 258 6.70 5.87 -13.76
C LYS A 258 5.73 6.87 -14.40
N PHE A 259 4.65 6.38 -15.01
CA PHE A 259 3.56 7.23 -15.53
C PHE A 259 2.91 8.07 -14.43
N SER A 260 2.46 7.45 -13.33
CA SER A 260 1.84 8.16 -12.21
C SER A 260 2.80 9.20 -11.60
N THR A 261 4.09 8.85 -11.47
CA THR A 261 5.11 9.76 -10.93
C THR A 261 5.39 10.94 -11.87
N SER A 262 5.48 10.72 -13.19
CA SER A 262 5.64 11.80 -14.18
C SER A 262 4.46 12.76 -14.14
N LEU A 263 3.23 12.22 -14.13
CA LEU A 263 2.02 13.02 -14.02
C LEU A 263 2.01 13.91 -12.78
N ILE A 264 2.39 13.37 -11.62
CA ILE A 264 2.31 14.08 -10.35
C ILE A 264 3.47 15.08 -10.20
N SER A 265 4.70 14.68 -10.56
CA SER A 265 5.90 15.47 -10.30
C SER A 265 5.95 16.79 -11.09
N GLU A 266 5.36 16.81 -12.28
CA GLU A 266 5.33 17.97 -13.19
C GLU A 266 4.20 18.97 -12.86
N LEU A 267 3.28 18.64 -11.97
CA LEU A 267 2.21 19.56 -11.57
C LEU A 267 2.75 20.74 -10.74
N PRO A 268 2.08 21.91 -10.77
CA PRO A 268 2.31 22.95 -9.77
C PRO A 268 2.03 22.44 -8.34
N GLU A 269 2.80 22.87 -7.33
CA GLU A 269 2.66 22.38 -5.94
C GLU A 269 1.23 22.45 -5.40
N ARG A 270 0.49 23.54 -5.68
CA ARG A 270 -0.91 23.68 -5.27
C ARG A 270 -1.84 22.58 -5.83
N HIS A 271 -1.50 22.03 -6.99
CA HIS A 271 -2.26 21.01 -7.69
C HIS A 271 -1.80 19.60 -7.31
N LYS A 272 -0.55 19.45 -6.85
CA LYS A 272 -0.01 18.14 -6.39
C LYS A 272 -0.75 17.62 -5.18
N SER A 273 -0.81 18.40 -4.10
CA SER A 273 -1.48 17.96 -2.86
C SER A 273 -2.97 17.70 -3.11
N PHE A 274 -3.64 18.58 -3.85
CA PHE A 274 -5.04 18.37 -4.24
C PHE A 274 -5.22 17.04 -5.00
N ALA A 275 -4.41 16.80 -6.04
CA ALA A 275 -4.54 15.61 -6.87
C ALA A 275 -4.23 14.31 -6.12
N ILE A 276 -3.16 14.31 -5.32
CA ILE A 276 -2.76 13.16 -4.51
C ILE A 276 -3.81 12.86 -3.45
N ASN A 277 -4.28 13.87 -2.72
CA ASN A 277 -5.27 13.68 -1.67
C ASN A 277 -6.60 13.23 -2.29
N SER A 278 -7.06 13.86 -3.38
CA SER A 278 -8.27 13.42 -4.09
C SER A 278 -8.19 11.97 -4.59
N LEU A 279 -7.03 11.54 -5.11
CA LEU A 279 -6.83 10.15 -5.52
C LEU A 279 -6.88 9.21 -4.31
N THR A 280 -6.27 9.63 -3.20
CA THR A 280 -6.21 8.85 -1.96
C THR A 280 -7.59 8.70 -1.34
N ASP A 281 -8.38 9.78 -1.24
CA ASP A 281 -9.77 9.78 -0.79
C ASP A 281 -10.64 8.87 -1.65
N ILE A 282 -10.38 8.82 -2.96
CA ILE A 282 -11.12 7.95 -3.85
C ILE A 282 -10.77 6.50 -3.59
N VAL A 283 -9.47 6.16 -3.52
CA VAL A 283 -8.99 4.81 -3.19
C VAL A 283 -9.55 4.36 -1.84
N GLU A 284 -9.58 5.27 -0.85
CA GLU A 284 -10.27 5.08 0.41
C GLU A 284 -11.74 4.71 0.17
N LEU A 285 -12.53 5.55 -0.50
CA LEU A 285 -13.95 5.27 -0.77
C LEU A 285 -14.17 3.89 -1.42
N ILE A 286 -13.29 3.47 -2.35
CA ILE A 286 -13.37 2.13 -2.98
C ILE A 286 -13.23 1.01 -1.96
N LEU A 287 -12.23 1.14 -1.08
CA LEU A 287 -11.84 0.09 -0.16
C LEU A 287 -12.69 0.07 1.12
N CYS A 288 -13.33 1.19 1.44
CA CYS A 288 -14.10 1.36 2.67
C CYS A 288 -15.60 1.10 2.48
N ASP A 289 -16.14 1.19 1.26
CA ASP A 289 -17.54 0.87 0.97
C ASP A 289 -17.75 -0.65 0.78
N LYS A 290 -18.72 -1.19 1.52
CA LYS A 290 -19.02 -2.63 1.64
C LYS A 290 -20.00 -3.14 0.58
N ASP A 291 -20.65 -2.25 -0.17
CA ASP A 291 -21.70 -2.61 -1.15
C ASP A 291 -21.21 -2.65 -2.61
N LEU A 292 -19.90 -2.52 -2.84
CA LEU A 292 -19.27 -2.40 -4.17
C LEU A 292 -18.89 -3.73 -4.84
N ASP A 293 -19.62 -4.79 -4.54
CA ASP A 293 -19.50 -6.07 -5.22
C ASP A 293 -20.12 -6.00 -6.63
N LYS A 294 -19.35 -5.49 -7.62
CA LYS A 294 -19.22 -6.00 -9.00
C LYS A 294 -18.61 -4.95 -9.95
N ASN A 295 -17.45 -5.29 -10.51
CA ASN A 295 -16.75 -4.66 -11.63
C ASN A 295 -16.07 -3.30 -11.32
N LEU A 296 -14.75 -3.34 -11.19
CA LEU A 296 -13.85 -2.17 -11.11
C LEU A 296 -14.12 -1.14 -12.23
N LEU A 297 -14.49 -1.60 -13.43
CA LEU A 297 -14.82 -0.77 -14.60
C LEU A 297 -16.17 -0.03 -14.47
N GLN A 298 -17.14 -0.64 -13.80
CA GLN A 298 -18.46 -0.04 -13.50
C GLN A 298 -18.37 0.88 -12.29
N PHE A 299 -17.44 0.60 -11.39
CA PHE A 299 -17.18 1.41 -10.22
C PHE A 299 -16.28 2.62 -10.50
N ALA A 300 -15.27 2.51 -11.36
CA ALA A 300 -14.57 3.68 -11.90
C ALA A 300 -15.55 4.61 -12.64
N LYS A 301 -16.54 4.05 -13.36
CA LYS A 301 -17.70 4.80 -13.87
C LYS A 301 -18.57 5.38 -12.75
N GLY A 302 -18.77 4.65 -11.65
CA GLY A 302 -19.48 5.11 -10.45
C GLY A 302 -18.80 6.28 -9.74
N ILE A 303 -17.47 6.27 -9.60
CA ILE A 303 -16.64 7.40 -9.13
C ILE A 303 -16.81 8.59 -10.07
N ILE A 304 -16.74 8.36 -11.38
CA ILE A 304 -16.98 9.40 -12.38
C ILE A 304 -18.40 10.00 -12.20
N ILE A 305 -19.42 9.18 -11.94
CA ILE A 305 -20.81 9.60 -11.72
C ILE A 305 -21.00 10.32 -10.36
N LEU A 306 -20.35 9.87 -9.29
CA LEU A 306 -20.41 10.49 -7.96
C LEU A 306 -19.73 11.87 -7.98
N LEU A 307 -18.61 11.98 -8.69
CA LEU A 307 -17.87 13.22 -8.92
C LEU A 307 -18.56 14.14 -9.95
N GLU A 308 -19.41 13.62 -10.83
CA GLU A 308 -20.32 14.42 -11.69
C GLU A 308 -21.42 15.12 -10.87
N TYR A 309 -21.71 14.66 -9.64
CA TYR A 309 -22.79 15.15 -8.79
C TYR A 309 -22.39 16.34 -7.87
N THR A 310 -21.11 16.72 -7.82
CA THR A 310 -20.63 17.90 -7.05
C THR A 310 -21.04 19.20 -7.75
N LYS A 311 -22.33 19.52 -7.74
CA LYS A 311 -22.94 20.66 -8.45
C LYS A 311 -23.04 21.94 -7.63
N HIS A 312 -22.43 22.00 -6.46
CA HIS A 312 -22.45 23.18 -5.59
C HIS A 312 -21.06 23.40 -5.00
N TYR A 313 -20.30 24.38 -5.50
CA TYR A 313 -19.34 25.25 -4.78
C TYR A 313 -18.59 26.18 -5.78
N ASN A 314 -18.04 27.30 -5.28
CA ASN A 314 -17.52 28.45 -6.02
C ASN A 314 -16.16 28.25 -6.78
N LEU A 315 -15.68 27.01 -7.00
CA LEU A 315 -14.36 26.71 -7.59
C LEU A 315 -14.43 25.78 -8.83
N LYS A 316 -15.27 26.14 -9.81
CA LYS A 316 -15.56 25.29 -10.98
C LYS A 316 -14.33 24.89 -11.80
N LEU A 317 -13.32 25.76 -11.93
CA LEU A 317 -12.14 25.47 -12.77
C LEU A 317 -11.22 24.42 -12.14
N GLU A 318 -10.83 24.61 -10.87
CA GLU A 318 -9.90 23.72 -10.15
C GLU A 318 -10.45 22.30 -10.04
N ILE A 319 -11.75 22.17 -9.75
CA ILE A 319 -12.45 20.88 -9.73
C ILE A 319 -12.37 20.19 -11.10
N ASN A 320 -12.60 20.92 -12.20
CA ASN A 320 -12.51 20.33 -13.53
C ASN A 320 -11.08 19.92 -13.91
N LEU A 321 -10.06 20.67 -13.49
CA LEU A 321 -8.66 20.31 -13.71
C LEU A 321 -8.32 19.01 -12.97
N ALA A 322 -8.64 18.97 -11.68
CA ALA A 322 -8.34 17.80 -10.86
C ALA A 322 -9.16 16.56 -11.24
N TYR A 323 -10.42 16.74 -11.63
CA TYR A 323 -11.26 15.65 -12.17
C TYR A 323 -10.61 14.97 -13.37
N ASN A 324 -10.13 15.76 -14.34
CA ASN A 324 -9.52 15.20 -15.54
C ASN A 324 -8.14 14.57 -15.26
N LEU A 325 -7.37 15.16 -14.34
CA LEU A 325 -6.09 14.60 -13.89
C LEU A 325 -6.27 13.25 -13.17
N LEU A 326 -7.22 13.18 -12.25
CA LEU A 326 -7.60 11.95 -11.56
C LEU A 326 -8.06 10.87 -12.55
N LYS A 327 -8.86 11.27 -13.55
CA LYS A 327 -9.32 10.36 -14.58
C LYS A 327 -8.15 9.77 -15.36
N SER A 328 -7.16 10.59 -15.72
CA SER A 328 -5.92 10.17 -16.40
C SER A 328 -5.11 9.20 -15.53
N LEU A 329 -4.87 9.54 -14.26
CA LEU A 329 -4.20 8.66 -13.30
C LEU A 329 -4.87 7.28 -13.16
N SER A 330 -6.21 7.23 -13.29
CA SER A 330 -6.98 6.00 -13.18
C SER A 330 -6.96 5.12 -14.44
N VAL A 331 -6.60 5.65 -15.62
CA VAL A 331 -6.71 4.92 -16.89
C VAL A 331 -5.92 3.60 -16.87
N PRO A 332 -4.63 3.54 -16.46
CA PRO A 332 -3.89 2.27 -16.46
C PRO A 332 -4.50 1.21 -15.53
N PHE A 333 -5.11 1.62 -14.41
CA PHE A 333 -5.75 0.70 -13.46
C PHE A 333 -6.99 0.02 -14.04
N VAL A 334 -7.70 0.69 -14.96
CA VAL A 334 -8.83 0.08 -15.69
C VAL A 334 -8.38 -1.13 -16.51
N TYR A 335 -7.14 -1.11 -17.00
CA TYR A 335 -6.55 -2.13 -17.85
C TYR A 335 -5.63 -3.11 -17.09
N TRP A 336 -5.65 -3.10 -15.75
CA TRP A 336 -4.75 -3.94 -14.92
C TRP A 336 -4.79 -5.43 -15.27
N ASN A 337 -6.00 -5.96 -15.51
CA ASN A 337 -6.17 -7.36 -15.90
C ASN A 337 -5.62 -7.66 -17.29
N ASP A 338 -5.66 -6.70 -18.22
CA ASP A 338 -5.07 -6.88 -19.53
C ASP A 338 -3.55 -6.80 -19.46
N PHE A 339 -2.99 -5.92 -18.64
CA PHE A 339 -1.55 -5.92 -18.35
C PHE A 339 -1.05 -7.23 -17.74
N ILE A 340 -1.82 -7.85 -16.85
CA ILE A 340 -1.49 -9.19 -16.34
C ILE A 340 -1.52 -10.22 -17.46
N LYS A 341 -2.56 -10.22 -18.32
CA LYS A 341 -2.59 -11.13 -19.48
C LYS A 341 -1.40 -10.91 -20.40
N ILE A 342 -1.00 -9.66 -20.63
CA ILE A 342 0.16 -9.32 -21.46
C ILE A 342 1.42 -9.91 -20.83
N GLU A 343 1.67 -9.68 -19.54
CA GLU A 343 2.83 -10.22 -18.81
C GLU A 343 2.85 -11.76 -18.83
N GLU A 344 1.70 -12.42 -18.67
CA GLU A 344 1.63 -13.89 -18.59
C GLU A 344 1.64 -14.59 -19.95
N SER A 345 1.24 -13.91 -21.02
CA SER A 345 1.16 -14.50 -22.37
C SER A 345 2.18 -13.95 -23.37
N ASN A 346 2.86 -12.86 -23.04
CA ASN A 346 3.69 -12.07 -23.96
C ASN A 346 2.95 -11.68 -25.26
N SER A 347 1.64 -11.43 -25.19
CA SER A 347 0.82 -11.15 -26.37
C SER A 347 0.95 -9.70 -26.83
N GLU A 348 1.68 -9.47 -27.92
CA GLU A 348 1.78 -8.16 -28.58
C GLU A 348 0.43 -7.64 -29.09
N ILE A 349 -0.47 -8.53 -29.49
CA ILE A 349 -1.82 -8.15 -29.98
C ILE A 349 -2.63 -7.53 -28.85
N ILE A 350 -2.64 -8.16 -27.67
CA ILE A 350 -3.34 -7.62 -26.50
C ILE A 350 -2.69 -6.30 -26.09
N LEU A 351 -1.35 -6.24 -26.05
CA LEU A 351 -0.62 -5.02 -25.72
C LEU A 351 -0.99 -3.85 -26.64
N ASN A 352 -0.89 -4.04 -27.95
CA ASN A 352 -1.17 -2.97 -28.92
C ASN A 352 -2.62 -2.48 -28.83
N ASN A 353 -3.58 -3.38 -28.63
CA ASN A 353 -4.98 -3.01 -28.44
C ASN A 353 -5.17 -2.21 -27.14
N THR A 354 -4.61 -2.68 -26.02
CA THR A 354 -4.67 -1.99 -24.72
C THR A 354 -4.03 -0.60 -24.79
N LEU A 355 -2.85 -0.46 -25.40
CA LEU A 355 -2.17 0.84 -25.55
C LEU A 355 -2.97 1.81 -26.43
N LEU A 356 -3.61 1.32 -27.50
CA LEU A 356 -4.48 2.13 -28.34
C LEU A 356 -5.70 2.65 -27.57
N GLU A 357 -6.34 1.79 -26.77
CA GLU A 357 -7.46 2.23 -25.94
C GLU A 357 -7.05 3.22 -24.85
N ILE A 358 -5.90 3.02 -24.21
CA ILE A 358 -5.33 3.98 -23.24
C ILE A 358 -5.13 5.33 -23.93
N LYS A 359 -4.46 5.35 -25.09
CA LYS A 359 -4.23 6.57 -25.85
C LYS A 359 -5.52 7.31 -26.20
N ASN A 360 -6.54 6.58 -26.68
CA ASN A 360 -7.83 7.17 -27.02
C ASN A 360 -8.54 7.78 -25.80
N ASN A 361 -8.45 7.13 -24.63
CA ASN A 361 -8.99 7.66 -23.38
C ASN A 361 -8.26 8.94 -22.95
N GLU A 362 -6.94 8.94 -22.99
CA GLU A 362 -6.11 10.10 -22.63
C GLU A 362 -6.31 11.28 -23.59
N ASP A 363 -6.37 11.04 -24.90
CA ASP A 363 -6.66 12.08 -25.91
C ASP A 363 -8.03 12.75 -25.65
N SER A 364 -9.03 11.99 -25.19
CA SER A 364 -10.33 12.52 -24.78
C SER A 364 -10.23 13.45 -23.56
N ILE A 365 -9.39 13.10 -22.59
CA ILE A 365 -9.14 13.90 -21.38
C ILE A 365 -8.37 15.18 -21.74
N ILE A 366 -7.30 15.06 -22.53
CA ILE A 366 -6.49 16.16 -23.06
C ILE A 366 -7.37 17.17 -23.80
N PHE A 367 -8.27 16.69 -24.66
CA PHE A 367 -9.20 17.56 -25.39
C PHE A 367 -10.12 18.37 -24.48
N LYS A 368 -10.59 17.78 -23.37
CA LYS A 368 -11.41 18.49 -22.38
C LYS A 368 -10.58 19.53 -21.61
N LEU A 369 -9.37 19.16 -21.18
CA LEU A 369 -8.47 20.05 -20.44
C LEU A 369 -8.06 21.28 -21.24
N LYS A 370 -7.76 21.14 -22.54
CA LYS A 370 -7.41 22.27 -23.42
C LYS A 370 -8.51 23.34 -23.51
N LYS A 371 -9.75 23.02 -23.16
CA LYS A 371 -10.88 23.98 -23.12
C LYS A 371 -10.95 24.78 -21.81
N LEU A 372 -10.09 24.49 -20.84
CA LEU A 372 -10.08 25.10 -19.50
C LEU A 372 -9.04 26.22 -19.35
N GLY A 373 -8.67 26.86 -20.47
CA GLY A 373 -7.70 27.96 -20.49
C GLY A 373 -6.25 27.51 -20.29
N LEU A 374 -5.37 28.46 -19.98
CA LEU A 374 -3.91 28.25 -19.92
C LEU A 374 -3.48 27.18 -18.91
N GLU A 375 -4.18 27.07 -17.78
CA GLU A 375 -3.87 26.03 -16.79
C GLU A 375 -4.25 24.63 -17.27
N GLY A 376 -5.41 24.51 -17.92
CA GLY A 376 -5.84 23.25 -18.53
C GLY A 376 -4.92 22.81 -19.66
N GLU A 377 -4.41 23.76 -20.46
CA GLU A 377 -3.43 23.46 -21.51
C GLU A 377 -2.11 22.93 -20.93
N LYS A 378 -1.60 23.52 -19.84
CA LYS A 378 -0.41 23.01 -19.14
C LYS A 378 -0.59 21.58 -18.66
N ILE A 379 -1.69 21.28 -17.98
CA ILE A 379 -1.99 19.93 -17.48
C ILE A 379 -2.19 18.94 -18.64
N ALA A 380 -2.83 19.38 -19.72
CA ALA A 380 -2.99 18.57 -20.93
C ALA A 380 -1.63 18.19 -21.55
N THR A 381 -0.66 19.10 -21.59
CA THR A 381 0.71 18.80 -22.05
C THR A 381 1.41 17.79 -21.14
N ILE A 382 1.28 17.92 -19.82
CA ILE A 382 1.85 16.96 -18.86
C ILE A 382 1.27 15.56 -19.11
N ILE A 383 -0.05 15.44 -19.22
CA ILE A 383 -0.73 14.17 -19.49
C ILE A 383 -0.30 13.58 -20.84
N GLN A 384 -0.20 14.42 -21.87
CA GLN A 384 0.24 13.99 -23.19
C GLN A 384 1.66 13.41 -23.15
N ASN A 385 2.59 14.08 -22.46
CA ASN A 385 3.96 13.62 -22.31
C ASN A 385 4.04 12.31 -21.53
N ALA A 386 3.36 12.23 -20.37
CA ALA A 386 3.32 11.02 -19.55
C ALA A 386 2.73 9.83 -20.32
N THR A 387 1.65 10.04 -21.07
CA THR A 387 1.01 9.00 -21.90
C THR A 387 1.92 8.51 -23.02
N ASN A 388 2.61 9.43 -23.71
CA ASN A 388 3.57 9.05 -24.75
C ASN A 388 4.72 8.24 -24.16
N ASN A 389 5.24 8.63 -23.00
CA ASN A 389 6.28 7.90 -22.30
C ASN A 389 5.81 6.51 -21.85
N LEU A 390 4.60 6.39 -21.31
CA LEU A 390 3.98 5.11 -20.94
C LEU A 390 3.96 4.16 -22.14
N ILE A 391 3.48 4.63 -23.30
CA ILE A 391 3.41 3.83 -24.52
C ILE A 391 4.81 3.40 -24.98
N LEU A 392 5.77 4.32 -25.00
CA LEU A 392 7.16 4.03 -25.37
C LEU A 392 7.80 3.01 -24.42
N ASP A 393 7.58 3.16 -23.11
CA ASP A 393 8.13 2.24 -22.11
C ASP A 393 7.59 0.81 -22.32
N PHE A 394 6.30 0.65 -22.61
CA PHE A 394 5.73 -0.66 -22.96
C PHE A 394 6.28 -1.24 -24.27
N GLN A 395 6.58 -0.39 -25.25
CA GLN A 395 7.17 -0.83 -26.52
C GLN A 395 8.64 -1.25 -26.38
N ASN A 396 9.34 -0.78 -25.34
CA ASN A 396 10.76 -1.08 -25.10
C ASN A 396 10.99 -2.30 -24.19
N VAL A 397 9.94 -2.85 -23.56
CA VAL A 397 10.02 -4.01 -22.66
C VAL A 397 9.90 -5.34 -23.41
N ASN A 398 9.33 -5.33 -24.62
CA ASN A 398 9.14 -6.52 -25.47
C ASN A 398 10.21 -6.64 -26.54
#